data_AF-A0A523BW73-F1
#
_entry.id   AF-A0A523BW73-F1
#
_cell.length_a   1.000
_cell.length_b   1.000
_cell.length_c   1.000
_cell.angle_alpha   90.00
_cell.angle_beta   90.00
_cell.angle_gamma   90.00
#
_symmetry.space_group_name_H-M   'P 1'
#
loop_
_entity.id
_entity.type
_entity.pdbx_description
1 polymer ?
#
loop_
_entity_poly.entity_id
_entity_poly.type
_entity_poly.pdbx_seq_one_letter_code
_entity_poly.pdbx_strand_id
1 'polypeptide(L)'
;MHRKKPQFALIIAAVLLAAAACAPQSNGELPPELDPQNFDRPTEITNSFLPMTPGTRYVYEGITVEDDGTEVSHQVIIHITGLTKVIGGVPSLVSWDLDYSDGELVEAELAFFAQDNDGAVWRMGEFPVEYDGEMILDTPAWIHGIKDARAGIMMQAKPQTGTPSYAQGWGPDVDWTDRGQVDQVDQDTCVPADCYSDVLVIAETSTSEPDAEQLKYYAPGVGNVRVGWRGEGEKTRETLELVKVEHLAGAALKEVQIKALELESLAYQESQDVYGLTEPILEAAALGRIEVATPKETAEVPVASLPGSPEEIVIYASDLPENALFELEFWDDEASPGGRLIGLVNNGDELDPPPENDPNATFSVQVLGGESYRCWIHMKVGEQLGKSTANVIYVAFSDALNEAGQTAYKIQTDSYLTAQGSQQQGWSWVGCDLEGAPALIEFPADGEITVRLQAGMEGVGFDQFILSMGEYLESPPVGAIVVK
;
A
#
# COMPACT_ATOMS: atom_id res chain seq x y z
N MET A 1 -24.69 -26.14 -36.60
CA MET A 1 -24.77 -24.79 -35.99
C MET A 1 -23.63 -24.68 -34.99
N HIS A 2 -22.47 -24.22 -35.46
CA HIS A 2 -21.32 -23.90 -34.62
C HIS A 2 -21.32 -22.39 -34.44
N ARG A 3 -21.66 -21.93 -33.23
CA ARG A 3 -21.37 -20.54 -32.85
C ARG A 3 -19.88 -20.46 -32.61
N LYS A 4 -19.19 -19.73 -33.50
CA LYS A 4 -17.81 -19.30 -33.32
C LYS A 4 -17.74 -18.48 -32.03
N LYS A 5 -16.82 -18.83 -31.13
CA LYS A 5 -16.43 -17.98 -30.00
C LYS A 5 -15.51 -16.87 -30.55
N PRO A 6 -15.64 -15.61 -30.10
CA PRO A 6 -14.69 -14.56 -30.45
C PRO A 6 -13.33 -14.91 -29.82
N GLN A 7 -12.26 -14.77 -30.60
CA GLN A 7 -10.89 -14.76 -30.11
C GLN A 7 -10.68 -13.32 -29.63
N PHE A 8 -10.65 -13.09 -28.32
CA PHE A 8 -10.03 -11.90 -27.77
C PHE A 8 -8.52 -12.18 -27.81
N ALA A 9 -7.83 -11.43 -28.65
CA ALA A 9 -6.39 -11.43 -28.71
C ALA A 9 -5.90 -10.45 -27.64
N LEU A 10 -5.66 -10.94 -26.44
CA LEU A 10 -4.71 -10.30 -25.54
C LEU A 10 -3.32 -10.59 -26.13
N ILE A 11 -2.69 -9.59 -26.72
CA ILE A 11 -1.27 -9.62 -27.04
C ILE A 11 -0.68 -8.35 -26.43
N ILE A 12 -0.34 -8.44 -25.16
CA ILE A 12 0.79 -7.67 -24.63
C ILE A 12 2.01 -8.18 -25.40
N ALA A 13 2.70 -7.28 -26.07
CA ALA A 13 3.76 -7.62 -27.02
C ALA A 13 5.06 -8.03 -26.31
N ALA A 14 5.06 -9.13 -25.56
CA ALA A 14 6.28 -9.89 -25.27
C ALA A 14 6.51 -10.93 -26.40
N VAL A 15 7.12 -10.50 -27.51
CA VAL A 15 7.57 -11.43 -28.57
C VAL A 15 8.93 -12.03 -28.19
N LEU A 16 8.89 -13.21 -27.57
CA LEU A 16 10.00 -14.15 -27.47
C LEU A 16 10.43 -14.65 -28.87
N LEU A 17 11.61 -14.24 -29.34
CA LEU A 17 12.42 -15.03 -30.29
C LEU A 17 13.92 -14.71 -30.20
N ALA A 18 14.65 -15.61 -29.55
CA ALA A 18 16.10 -15.57 -29.39
C ALA A 18 16.86 -15.67 -30.73
N ALA A 19 17.82 -14.77 -30.93
CA ALA A 19 19.05 -15.03 -31.68
C ALA A 19 20.20 -14.19 -31.10
N ALA A 20 21.04 -14.82 -30.27
CA ALA A 20 22.25 -14.22 -29.75
C ALA A 20 23.21 -13.84 -30.89
N ALA A 21 23.47 -12.53 -31.02
CA ALA A 21 24.64 -12.00 -31.70
C ALA A 21 25.30 -10.97 -30.79
N CYS A 22 26.46 -11.33 -30.22
CA CYS A 22 27.30 -10.38 -29.47
C CYS A 22 27.72 -9.23 -30.40
N ALA A 23 27.04 -8.09 -30.29
CA ALA A 23 27.56 -6.80 -30.69
C ALA A 23 28.14 -6.11 -29.42
N PRO A 24 29.31 -5.45 -29.52
CA PRO A 24 29.85 -4.70 -28.39
C PRO A 24 28.94 -3.50 -28.09
N GLN A 25 28.30 -3.52 -26.92
CA GLN A 25 27.46 -2.43 -26.40
C GLN A 25 28.25 -1.12 -26.35
N SER A 26 27.67 -0.06 -26.92
CA SER A 26 28.26 1.27 -26.84
C SER A 26 27.97 1.88 -25.46
N ASN A 27 28.92 2.62 -24.89
CA ASN A 27 28.79 3.26 -23.57
C ASN A 27 27.61 4.24 -23.43
N GLY A 28 26.83 4.51 -24.49
CA GLY A 28 25.63 5.37 -24.44
C GLY A 28 24.32 4.61 -24.15
N GLU A 29 24.36 3.28 -24.09
CA GLU A 29 23.16 2.44 -23.96
C GLU A 29 22.72 2.28 -22.50
N LEU A 30 23.66 2.15 -21.57
CA LEU A 30 23.38 1.90 -20.16
C LEU A 30 22.99 3.19 -19.39
N PRO A 31 22.13 3.07 -18.37
CA PRO A 31 21.83 4.16 -17.45
C PRO A 31 23.07 4.70 -16.73
N PRO A 32 23.04 5.97 -16.28
CA PRO A 32 24.07 6.50 -15.38
C PRO A 32 24.16 5.64 -14.10
N GLU A 33 25.35 5.63 -13.49
CA GLU A 33 25.56 4.93 -12.22
C GLU A 33 24.79 5.62 -11.09
N LEU A 34 24.04 4.84 -10.32
CA LEU A 34 23.34 5.30 -9.13
C LEU A 34 24.34 5.42 -7.97
N ASP A 35 24.54 6.62 -7.44
CA ASP A 35 25.27 6.85 -6.18
C ASP A 35 24.26 7.25 -5.09
N PRO A 36 24.01 6.39 -4.08
CA PRO A 36 23.06 6.69 -3.00
C PRO A 36 23.37 7.95 -2.20
N GLN A 37 24.61 8.45 -2.24
CA GLN A 37 25.00 9.71 -1.57
C GLN A 37 24.43 10.96 -2.23
N ASN A 38 23.86 10.85 -3.44
CA ASN A 38 23.23 11.97 -4.15
C ASN A 38 21.72 12.08 -3.88
N PHE A 39 21.22 11.44 -2.82
CA PHE A 39 19.79 11.32 -2.52
C PHE A 39 19.51 11.69 -1.06
N ASP A 40 19.56 12.99 -0.74
CA ASP A 40 19.35 13.47 0.63
C ASP A 40 17.87 13.38 1.05
N ARG A 41 16.96 13.62 0.10
CA ARG A 41 15.50 13.60 0.31
C ARG A 41 14.77 12.95 -0.88
N PRO A 42 15.04 11.66 -1.16
CA PRO A 42 14.68 11.04 -2.43
C PRO A 42 13.20 10.85 -2.66
N THR A 43 12.39 10.79 -1.59
CA THR A 43 10.94 10.62 -1.68
C THR A 43 10.18 11.95 -1.74
N GLU A 44 10.88 13.09 -1.55
CA GLU A 44 10.32 14.44 -1.78
C GLU A 44 10.46 14.82 -3.26
N ILE A 45 9.70 14.13 -4.13
CA ILE A 45 9.79 14.32 -5.59
C ILE A 45 9.04 15.60 -6.00
N THR A 46 9.82 16.66 -6.22
CA THR A 46 9.42 18.04 -6.49
C THR A 46 9.81 18.52 -7.89
N ASN A 47 10.25 17.61 -8.77
CA ASN A 47 10.58 17.93 -10.16
C ASN A 47 9.45 18.67 -10.86
N SER A 48 9.78 19.74 -11.59
CA SER A 48 8.77 20.62 -12.21
C SER A 48 7.85 19.92 -13.20
N PHE A 49 8.32 18.88 -13.88
CA PHE A 49 7.56 18.16 -14.92
C PHE A 49 7.06 16.78 -14.47
N LEU A 50 7.54 16.27 -13.33
CA LEU A 50 7.07 15.01 -12.75
C LEU A 50 7.01 15.11 -11.22
N PRO A 51 6.17 16.00 -10.65
CA PRO A 51 5.98 16.05 -9.21
C PRO A 51 5.17 14.83 -8.75
N MET A 52 5.62 14.17 -7.68
CA MET A 52 4.94 12.98 -7.14
C MET A 52 4.58 13.23 -5.69
N THR A 53 3.53 14.03 -5.48
CA THR A 53 3.01 14.29 -4.12
C THR A 53 2.20 13.09 -3.64
N PRO A 54 2.51 12.49 -2.47
CA PRO A 54 1.68 11.44 -1.87
C PRO A 54 0.21 11.82 -1.81
N GLY A 55 -0.69 10.87 -2.10
CA GLY A 55 -2.13 11.12 -2.21
C GLY A 55 -2.58 11.52 -3.61
N THR A 56 -1.70 11.96 -4.50
CA THR A 56 -2.12 12.31 -5.86
C THR A 56 -2.57 11.08 -6.64
N ARG A 57 -3.75 11.19 -7.26
CA ARG A 57 -4.31 10.20 -8.18
C ARG A 57 -4.54 10.84 -9.55
N TYR A 58 -4.03 10.18 -10.58
CA TYR A 58 -4.27 10.54 -11.98
C TYR A 58 -5.20 9.52 -12.62
N VAL A 59 -6.15 9.99 -13.43
CA VAL A 59 -6.99 9.14 -14.28
C VAL A 59 -6.82 9.61 -15.71
N TYR A 60 -6.41 8.69 -16.58
CA TYR A 60 -6.26 8.88 -18.00
C TYR A 60 -7.28 8.02 -18.74
N GLU A 61 -7.84 8.55 -19.80
CA GLU A 61 -8.72 7.80 -20.69
C GLU A 61 -8.34 8.06 -22.14
N GLY A 62 -8.58 7.07 -22.98
CA GLY A 62 -8.40 7.20 -24.41
C GLY A 62 -8.62 5.87 -25.14
N ILE A 63 -7.83 5.63 -26.17
CA ILE A 63 -7.96 4.44 -27.01
C ILE A 63 -6.59 3.89 -27.41
N THR A 64 -6.58 2.58 -27.65
CA THR A 64 -5.52 1.88 -28.37
C THR A 64 -6.07 1.42 -29.71
N VAL A 65 -5.34 1.66 -30.79
CA VAL A 65 -5.65 1.06 -32.09
C VAL A 65 -4.69 -0.09 -32.34
N GLU A 66 -5.24 -1.30 -32.37
CA GLU A 66 -4.52 -2.54 -32.62
C GLU A 66 -4.00 -2.63 -34.06
N ASP A 67 -3.09 -3.58 -34.30
CA ASP A 67 -2.49 -3.85 -35.63
C ASP A 67 -3.54 -4.13 -36.73
N ASP A 68 -4.69 -4.71 -36.35
CA ASP A 68 -5.79 -5.00 -37.27
C ASP A 68 -6.73 -3.81 -37.50
N GLY A 69 -6.45 -2.68 -36.85
CA GLY A 69 -7.24 -1.45 -36.90
C GLY A 69 -8.40 -1.40 -35.91
N THR A 70 -8.53 -2.38 -35.01
CA THR A 70 -9.55 -2.36 -33.96
C THR A 70 -9.22 -1.28 -32.94
N GLU A 71 -10.20 -0.43 -32.64
CA GLU A 71 -10.10 0.54 -31.56
C GLU A 71 -10.65 -0.08 -30.26
N VAL A 72 -9.86 0.00 -29.19
CA VAL A 72 -10.20 -0.49 -27.86
C VAL A 72 -10.12 0.67 -26.87
N SER A 73 -11.08 0.80 -25.96
CA SER A 73 -11.01 1.84 -24.92
C SER A 73 -9.93 1.48 -23.92
N HIS A 74 -9.15 2.49 -23.52
CA HIS A 74 -8.03 2.33 -22.61
C HIS A 74 -8.12 3.33 -21.46
N GLN A 75 -7.88 2.88 -20.23
CA GLN A 75 -7.87 3.72 -19.04
C GLN A 75 -6.68 3.34 -18.16
N VAL A 76 -5.94 4.35 -17.70
CA VAL A 76 -4.83 4.18 -16.77
C VAL A 76 -5.11 5.00 -15.52
N ILE A 77 -4.90 4.40 -14.35
CA ILE A 77 -5.04 5.07 -13.05
C ILE A 77 -3.74 4.93 -12.27
N ILE A 78 -3.12 6.06 -11.96
CA ILE A 78 -1.83 6.12 -11.26
C ILE A 78 -2.06 6.69 -9.86
N HIS A 79 -1.55 6.02 -8.83
CA HIS A 79 -1.65 6.48 -7.45
C HIS A 79 -0.28 6.67 -6.81
N ILE A 80 0.00 7.90 -6.35
CA ILE A 80 1.20 8.19 -5.58
C ILE A 80 0.92 7.84 -4.11
N THR A 81 1.39 6.67 -3.67
CA THR A 81 0.93 6.06 -2.41
C THR A 81 1.46 6.75 -1.16
N GLY A 82 2.64 7.37 -1.23
CA GLY A 82 3.39 7.84 -0.05
C GLY A 82 4.14 6.73 0.70
N LEU A 83 4.02 5.48 0.28
CA LEU A 83 4.83 4.38 0.77
C LEU A 83 6.24 4.44 0.17
N THR A 84 7.20 3.80 0.83
CA THR A 84 8.61 3.83 0.42
C THR A 84 9.26 2.46 0.43
N LYS A 85 10.03 2.12 -0.60
CA LYS A 85 10.86 0.92 -0.65
C LYS A 85 12.33 1.30 -0.76
N VAL A 86 13.23 0.64 -0.03
CA VAL A 86 14.67 0.91 -0.18
C VAL A 86 15.22 0.05 -1.32
N ILE A 87 15.70 0.70 -2.39
CA ILE A 87 16.26 0.04 -3.56
C ILE A 87 17.66 0.59 -3.80
N GLY A 88 18.67 -0.29 -3.89
CA GLY A 88 20.06 0.13 -4.09
C GLY A 88 20.61 1.05 -2.99
N GLY A 89 20.01 1.03 -1.78
CA GLY A 89 20.36 1.94 -0.68
C GLY A 89 19.64 3.30 -0.72
N VAL A 90 18.74 3.52 -1.68
CA VAL A 90 17.97 4.76 -1.82
C VAL A 90 16.49 4.51 -1.46
N PRO A 91 15.95 5.20 -0.44
CA PRO A 91 14.50 5.22 -0.20
C PRO A 91 13.76 5.73 -1.45
N SER A 92 12.88 4.91 -2.01
CA SER A 92 12.17 5.16 -3.28
C SER A 92 10.66 5.18 -3.05
N LEU A 93 9.99 6.23 -3.51
CA LEU A 93 8.55 6.42 -3.45
C LEU A 93 7.84 5.36 -4.32
N VAL A 94 6.78 4.77 -3.78
CA VAL A 94 5.99 3.74 -4.48
C VAL A 94 4.79 4.38 -5.18
N SER A 95 4.65 4.12 -6.47
CA SER A 95 3.42 4.31 -7.23
C SER A 95 2.68 2.98 -7.36
N TRP A 96 1.35 3.03 -7.34
CA TRP A 96 0.49 1.89 -7.64
C TRP A 96 -0.39 2.23 -8.84
N ASP A 97 -0.13 1.54 -9.94
CA ASP A 97 -0.64 1.88 -11.26
C ASP A 97 -1.56 0.75 -11.75
N LEU A 98 -2.68 1.11 -12.38
CA LEU A 98 -3.69 0.18 -12.88
C LEU A 98 -3.99 0.49 -14.34
N ASP A 99 -3.87 -0.52 -15.19
CA ASP A 99 -4.17 -0.44 -16.62
C ASP A 99 -5.42 -1.26 -16.94
N TYR A 100 -6.39 -0.60 -17.58
CA TYR A 100 -7.64 -1.20 -18.02
C TYR A 100 -7.80 -1.11 -19.54
N SER A 101 -8.06 -2.26 -20.18
CA SER A 101 -8.44 -2.37 -21.59
C SER A 101 -9.87 -2.90 -21.73
N ASP A 102 -10.72 -2.21 -22.49
CA ASP A 102 -12.17 -2.49 -22.61
C ASP A 102 -12.90 -2.61 -21.24
N GLY A 103 -12.39 -1.90 -20.22
CA GLY A 103 -12.91 -1.93 -18.85
C GLY A 103 -12.49 -3.13 -18.02
N GLU A 104 -11.63 -4.01 -18.54
CA GLU A 104 -11.02 -5.13 -17.82
C GLU A 104 -9.62 -4.75 -17.35
N LEU A 105 -9.26 -5.11 -16.11
CA LEU A 105 -7.91 -4.89 -15.58
C LEU A 105 -6.95 -5.82 -16.32
N VAL A 106 -6.00 -5.25 -17.06
CA VAL A 106 -4.99 -6.00 -17.82
C VAL A 106 -3.62 -5.94 -17.17
N GLU A 107 -3.35 -4.92 -16.36
CA GLU A 107 -2.13 -4.84 -15.58
C GLU A 107 -2.33 -4.10 -14.26
N ALA A 108 -1.66 -4.57 -13.20
CA ALA A 108 -1.44 -3.81 -11.99
C ALA A 108 0.06 -3.77 -11.68
N GLU A 109 0.59 -2.59 -11.37
CA GLU A 109 2.04 -2.38 -11.23
C GLU A 109 2.39 -1.66 -9.92
N LEU A 110 3.47 -2.10 -9.27
CA LEU A 110 4.23 -1.28 -8.34
C LEU A 110 5.45 -0.69 -9.03
N ALA A 111 5.52 0.63 -9.07
CA ALA A 111 6.65 1.35 -9.64
C ALA A 111 7.40 2.16 -8.59
N PHE A 112 8.73 2.22 -8.72
CA PHE A 112 9.59 2.85 -7.71
C PHE A 112 10.33 4.05 -8.26
N PHE A 113 10.27 5.17 -7.55
CA PHE A 113 10.87 6.43 -7.98
C PHE A 113 11.68 7.11 -6.89
N ALA A 114 12.75 7.81 -7.27
CA ALA A 114 13.54 8.63 -6.34
C ALA A 114 14.01 9.91 -7.04
N GLN A 115 14.07 11.03 -6.33
CA GLN A 115 14.65 12.26 -6.86
C GLN A 115 16.04 12.50 -6.29
N ASP A 116 17.02 12.73 -7.15
CA ASP A 116 18.38 13.10 -6.71
C ASP A 116 18.48 14.58 -6.28
N ASN A 117 19.62 14.92 -5.69
CA ASN A 117 19.92 16.27 -5.19
C ASN A 117 19.98 17.33 -6.31
N ASP A 118 20.18 16.93 -7.57
CA ASP A 118 20.17 17.82 -8.73
C ASP A 118 18.75 18.05 -9.29
N GLY A 119 17.79 17.22 -8.89
CA GLY A 119 16.38 17.30 -9.21
C GLY A 119 15.91 16.37 -10.32
N ALA A 120 16.72 15.41 -10.75
CA ALA A 120 16.30 14.39 -11.71
C ALA A 120 15.51 13.29 -10.98
N VAL A 121 14.43 12.82 -11.60
CA VAL A 121 13.62 11.70 -11.09
C VAL A 121 14.13 10.42 -11.75
N TRP A 122 14.44 9.43 -10.91
CA TRP A 122 14.92 8.11 -11.29
C TRP A 122 13.78 7.09 -11.23
N ARG A 123 13.72 6.17 -12.20
CA ARG A 123 12.91 4.93 -12.14
C ARG A 123 13.82 3.84 -11.59
N MET A 124 13.48 3.33 -10.42
CA MET A 124 14.35 2.43 -9.63
C MET A 124 14.07 0.94 -9.91
N GLY A 125 12.91 0.66 -10.51
CA GLY A 125 12.43 -0.67 -10.85
C GLY A 125 10.90 -0.69 -10.89
N GLU A 126 10.36 -1.86 -11.21
CA GLU A 126 8.92 -2.14 -11.13
C GLU A 126 8.61 -3.62 -10.87
N PHE A 127 7.37 -3.86 -10.45
CA PHE A 127 6.73 -5.15 -10.38
C PHE A 127 5.35 -5.05 -11.02
N PRO A 128 5.24 -5.40 -12.32
CA PRO A 128 3.97 -5.49 -13.01
C PRO A 128 3.37 -6.89 -12.85
N VAL A 129 2.04 -6.97 -12.88
CA VAL A 129 1.29 -8.21 -12.96
C VAL A 129 0.33 -8.09 -14.13
N GLU A 130 0.56 -8.88 -15.16
CA GLU A 130 -0.27 -8.92 -16.36
C GLU A 130 -1.41 -9.94 -16.19
N TYR A 131 -2.61 -9.60 -16.64
CA TYR A 131 -3.82 -10.40 -16.44
C TYR A 131 -4.52 -10.79 -17.75
N ASP A 132 -5.08 -12.00 -17.80
CA ASP A 132 -6.17 -12.40 -18.72
C ASP A 132 -7.38 -12.80 -17.87
N GLY A 133 -8.29 -11.86 -17.66
CA GLY A 133 -9.37 -11.98 -16.68
C GLY A 133 -8.82 -12.14 -15.26
N GLU A 134 -9.09 -13.29 -14.62
CA GLU A 134 -8.60 -13.59 -13.25
C GLU A 134 -7.24 -14.32 -13.26
N MET A 135 -6.68 -14.63 -14.43
CA MET A 135 -5.43 -15.38 -14.54
C MET A 135 -4.23 -14.42 -14.65
N ILE A 136 -3.20 -14.66 -13.84
CA ILE A 136 -1.89 -14.02 -14.02
C ILE A 136 -1.21 -14.62 -15.24
N LEU A 137 -0.84 -13.77 -16.20
CA LEU A 137 -0.10 -14.14 -17.42
C LEU A 137 1.40 -14.11 -17.18
N ASP A 138 1.90 -13.00 -16.66
CA ASP A 138 3.32 -12.77 -16.41
C ASP A 138 3.54 -11.76 -15.27
N THR A 139 4.75 -11.74 -14.73
CA THR A 139 5.20 -10.78 -13.71
C THR A 139 6.65 -10.32 -13.97
N PRO A 140 6.91 -9.59 -15.09
CA PRO A 140 8.26 -9.27 -15.55
C PRO A 140 8.96 -8.18 -14.70
N ALA A 141 9.21 -8.50 -13.43
CA ALA A 141 9.82 -7.59 -12.47
C ALA A 141 11.29 -7.29 -12.79
N TRP A 142 11.68 -6.02 -12.65
CA TRP A 142 13.09 -5.63 -12.61
C TRP A 142 13.32 -4.61 -11.50
N ILE A 143 14.42 -4.79 -10.75
CA ILE A 143 14.77 -3.92 -9.61
C ILE A 143 16.26 -3.60 -9.69
N HIS A 144 16.64 -2.33 -9.59
CA HIS A 144 18.05 -1.91 -9.63
C HIS A 144 18.93 -2.75 -8.68
N GLY A 145 20.06 -3.22 -9.21
CA GLY A 145 21.06 -4.00 -8.48
C GLY A 145 20.80 -5.50 -8.47
N ILE A 146 19.71 -5.98 -9.07
CA ILE A 146 19.33 -7.39 -9.15
C ILE A 146 19.31 -7.82 -10.63
N LYS A 147 19.87 -9.00 -10.95
CA LYS A 147 19.98 -9.53 -12.33
C LYS A 147 20.51 -8.50 -13.35
N ASP A 148 21.56 -7.78 -12.98
CA ASP A 148 22.19 -6.71 -13.78
C ASP A 148 21.27 -5.53 -14.13
N ALA A 149 20.08 -5.43 -13.53
CA ALA A 149 19.17 -4.33 -13.75
C ALA A 149 19.69 -3.03 -13.12
N ARG A 150 19.38 -1.88 -13.76
CA ARG A 150 19.87 -0.56 -13.36
C ARG A 150 18.75 0.48 -13.49
N ALA A 151 18.51 1.18 -12.38
CA ALA A 151 17.76 2.43 -12.35
C ALA A 151 18.24 3.42 -13.44
N GLY A 152 17.29 4.11 -14.06
CA GLY A 152 17.56 5.15 -15.05
C GLY A 152 16.81 6.44 -14.73
N ILE A 153 16.96 7.44 -15.60
CA ILE A 153 16.34 8.77 -15.41
C ILE A 153 14.95 8.73 -16.03
N MET A 154 13.90 8.81 -15.23
CA MET A 154 12.52 8.97 -15.73
C MET A 154 12.29 10.40 -16.25
N MET A 155 12.76 11.40 -15.50
CA MET A 155 12.60 12.81 -15.84
C MET A 155 13.85 13.60 -15.46
N GLN A 156 14.41 14.34 -16.41
CA GLN A 156 15.57 15.18 -16.17
C GLN A 156 15.22 16.38 -15.27
N ALA A 157 16.18 16.88 -14.50
CA ALA A 157 15.99 18.09 -13.70
C ALA A 157 15.72 19.35 -14.57
N LYS A 158 16.35 19.41 -15.74
CA LYS A 158 16.32 20.53 -16.68
C LYS A 158 16.25 20.01 -18.12
N PRO A 159 15.10 19.46 -18.53
CA PRO A 159 14.96 18.87 -19.86
C PRO A 159 15.10 19.95 -20.95
N GLN A 160 15.86 19.65 -22.00
CA GLN A 160 16.13 20.56 -23.11
C GLN A 160 16.19 19.80 -24.42
N THR A 161 15.65 20.39 -25.49
CA THR A 161 15.82 19.86 -26.84
C THR A 161 17.29 19.92 -27.27
N GLY A 162 17.68 19.03 -28.19
CA GLY A 162 19.05 18.98 -28.72
C GLY A 162 20.08 18.28 -27.81
N THR A 163 19.65 17.74 -26.65
CA THR A 163 20.45 16.80 -25.87
C THR A 163 20.25 15.36 -26.38
N PRO A 164 21.20 14.44 -26.16
CA PRO A 164 21.01 13.02 -26.48
C PRO A 164 19.86 12.38 -25.68
N SER A 165 19.40 11.21 -26.15
CA SER A 165 18.44 10.38 -25.41
C SER A 165 19.09 9.76 -24.17
N TYR A 166 18.30 9.49 -23.15
CA TYR A 166 18.73 8.94 -21.88
C TYR A 166 17.96 7.66 -21.57
N ALA A 167 18.60 6.69 -20.91
CA ALA A 167 17.92 5.48 -20.47
C ALA A 167 17.01 5.78 -19.27
N GLN A 168 15.75 5.35 -19.36
CA GLN A 168 14.77 5.43 -18.29
C GLN A 168 14.89 4.25 -17.33
N GLY A 169 15.45 3.14 -17.79
CA GLY A 169 15.85 1.98 -16.99
C GLY A 169 16.70 1.02 -17.81
N TRP A 170 17.08 -0.09 -17.18
CA TRP A 170 17.72 -1.22 -17.84
C TRP A 170 17.40 -2.49 -17.07
N GLY A 171 16.64 -3.40 -17.67
CA GLY A 171 16.23 -4.68 -17.09
C GLY A 171 16.45 -5.79 -18.11
N PRO A 172 17.69 -6.30 -18.27
CA PRO A 172 18.04 -7.16 -19.39
C PRO A 172 17.44 -8.55 -19.31
N ASP A 173 17.00 -9.00 -18.12
CA ASP A 173 16.31 -10.29 -17.95
C ASP A 173 14.86 -10.25 -18.45
N VAL A 174 14.30 -9.04 -18.58
CA VAL A 174 12.91 -8.78 -19.01
C VAL A 174 12.87 -7.88 -20.25
N ASP A 175 13.98 -7.76 -20.98
CA ASP A 175 14.14 -6.93 -22.19
C ASP A 175 13.78 -5.44 -22.03
N TRP A 176 13.82 -4.90 -20.80
CA TRP A 176 13.52 -3.49 -20.51
C TRP A 176 14.69 -2.57 -20.89
N THR A 177 14.47 -1.72 -21.90
CA THR A 177 15.54 -0.87 -22.49
C THR A 177 15.10 0.55 -22.81
N ASP A 178 14.03 1.01 -22.17
CA ASP A 178 13.34 2.26 -22.49
C ASP A 178 14.23 3.49 -22.38
N ARG A 179 14.02 4.40 -23.32
CA ARG A 179 14.77 5.65 -23.46
C ARG A 179 13.84 6.81 -23.72
N GLY A 180 14.09 7.90 -23.00
CA GLY A 180 13.46 9.19 -23.25
C GLY A 180 14.36 10.11 -24.09
N GLN A 181 13.74 10.87 -24.97
CA GLN A 181 14.35 11.97 -25.71
C GLN A 181 13.44 13.19 -25.59
N VAL A 182 14.00 14.34 -25.17
CA VAL A 182 13.26 15.60 -25.19
C VAL A 182 13.01 15.98 -26.66
N ASP A 183 11.76 15.90 -27.09
CA ASP A 183 11.30 16.10 -28.46
C ASP A 183 10.94 17.58 -28.68
N GLN A 184 10.09 18.13 -27.79
CA GLN A 184 9.63 19.51 -27.85
C GLN A 184 9.55 20.14 -26.45
N VAL A 185 9.64 21.47 -26.41
CA VAL A 185 9.41 22.30 -25.21
C VAL A 185 8.47 23.44 -25.59
N ASP A 186 7.95 24.14 -24.58
CA ASP A 186 7.10 25.32 -24.74
C ASP A 186 5.83 25.04 -25.60
N GLN A 187 5.25 23.85 -25.44
CA GLN A 187 4.02 23.46 -26.13
C GLN A 187 2.77 23.87 -25.32
N ASP A 188 1.64 23.99 -26.02
CA ASP A 188 0.32 24.16 -25.41
C ASP A 188 -0.54 22.94 -25.73
N THR A 189 -1.34 22.47 -24.76
CA THR A 189 -2.28 21.37 -24.97
C THR A 189 -3.54 21.52 -24.13
N CYS A 190 -4.67 21.09 -24.65
CA CYS A 190 -5.92 20.98 -23.89
C CYS A 190 -6.36 19.52 -23.87
N VAL A 191 -6.68 19.04 -22.67
CA VAL A 191 -7.22 17.71 -22.37
C VAL A 191 -8.48 17.88 -21.51
N PRO A 192 -9.26 16.83 -21.22
CA PRO A 192 -10.50 16.99 -20.47
C PRO A 192 -10.31 17.57 -19.06
N ALA A 193 -9.16 17.33 -18.42
CA ALA A 193 -8.87 17.90 -17.10
C ALA A 193 -8.65 19.43 -17.13
N ASP A 194 -7.84 19.96 -18.07
CA ASP A 194 -7.58 21.39 -18.24
C ASP A 194 -6.80 21.68 -19.55
N CYS A 195 -6.54 22.96 -19.82
CA CYS A 195 -5.55 23.43 -20.78
C CYS A 195 -4.24 23.84 -20.08
N TYR A 196 -3.12 23.34 -20.59
CA TYR A 196 -1.78 23.56 -20.06
C TYR A 196 -0.89 24.26 -21.08
N SER A 197 -0.04 25.15 -20.58
CA SER A 197 1.04 25.81 -21.33
C SER A 197 2.41 25.34 -20.81
N ASP A 198 3.46 25.72 -21.53
CA ASP A 198 4.85 25.39 -21.18
C ASP A 198 5.10 23.86 -21.07
N VAL A 199 4.38 23.10 -21.90
CA VAL A 199 4.40 21.63 -21.89
C VAL A 199 5.67 21.11 -22.54
N LEU A 200 6.28 20.16 -21.85
CA LEU A 200 7.42 19.37 -22.33
C LEU A 200 6.90 18.12 -23.05
N VAL A 201 7.45 17.78 -24.21
CA VAL A 201 7.17 16.52 -24.90
C VAL A 201 8.41 15.65 -24.89
N ILE A 202 8.28 14.44 -24.36
CA ILE A 202 9.31 13.41 -24.40
C ILE A 202 8.84 12.33 -25.37
N ALA A 203 9.68 12.02 -26.36
CA ALA A 203 9.54 10.83 -27.18
C ALA A 203 10.25 9.67 -26.46
N GLU A 204 9.52 8.59 -26.20
CA GLU A 204 10.00 7.38 -25.54
C GLU A 204 10.03 6.22 -26.53
N THR A 205 11.11 5.45 -26.53
CA THR A 205 11.36 4.32 -27.43
C THR A 205 12.21 3.27 -26.72
N SER A 206 12.37 2.08 -27.31
CA SER A 206 13.17 0.98 -26.76
C SER A 206 14.18 0.47 -27.80
N THR A 207 15.17 -0.32 -27.35
CA THR A 207 16.13 -0.94 -28.29
C THR A 207 15.47 -1.96 -29.21
N SER A 208 14.40 -2.62 -28.75
CA SER A 208 13.64 -3.62 -29.51
C SER A 208 12.70 -2.97 -30.53
N GLU A 209 12.25 -1.73 -30.31
CA GLU A 209 11.27 -1.04 -31.15
C GLU A 209 11.74 0.37 -31.59
N PRO A 210 12.88 0.48 -32.31
CA PRO A 210 13.51 1.76 -32.63
C PRO A 210 12.73 2.64 -33.62
N ASP A 211 11.70 2.09 -34.25
CA ASP A 211 10.84 2.78 -35.22
C ASP A 211 9.42 3.05 -34.65
N ALA A 212 9.23 2.84 -33.34
CA ALA A 212 8.03 3.15 -32.57
C ALA A 212 8.37 4.10 -31.43
N GLU A 213 7.54 5.13 -31.25
CA GLU A 213 7.71 6.11 -30.19
C GLU A 213 6.37 6.45 -29.54
N GLN A 214 6.32 6.40 -28.22
CA GLN A 214 5.29 7.07 -27.44
C GLN A 214 5.69 8.54 -27.22
N LEU A 215 4.73 9.45 -27.34
CA LEU A 215 4.90 10.87 -27.08
C LEU A 215 4.19 11.24 -25.79
N LYS A 216 4.93 11.49 -24.71
CA LYS A 216 4.39 11.88 -23.41
C LYS A 216 4.52 13.39 -23.19
N TYR A 217 3.40 14.03 -22.90
CA TYR A 217 3.28 15.48 -22.74
C TYR A 217 3.22 15.80 -21.25
N TYR A 218 4.23 16.45 -20.71
CA TYR A 218 4.35 16.78 -19.29
C TYR A 218 4.07 18.27 -19.05
N ALA A 219 3.03 18.57 -18.28
CA ALA A 219 2.69 19.93 -17.87
C ALA A 219 3.37 20.30 -16.54
N PRO A 220 3.92 21.53 -16.41
CA PRO A 220 4.56 21.97 -15.17
C PRO A 220 3.63 21.88 -13.95
N GLY A 221 4.13 21.29 -12.87
CA GLY A 221 3.40 21.14 -11.61
C GLY A 221 2.31 20.06 -11.61
N VAL A 222 2.10 19.37 -12.73
CA VAL A 222 1.07 18.33 -12.88
C VAL A 222 1.67 16.97 -13.20
N GLY A 223 2.60 16.87 -14.16
CA GLY A 223 3.05 15.58 -14.65
C GLY A 223 2.57 15.30 -16.07
N ASN A 224 2.49 14.04 -16.45
CA ASN A 224 1.98 13.63 -17.75
C ASN A 224 0.50 14.05 -17.89
N VAL A 225 0.13 14.69 -18.99
CA VAL A 225 -1.24 15.11 -19.28
C VAL A 225 -1.79 14.49 -20.56
N ARG A 226 -0.92 13.96 -21.43
CA ARG A 226 -1.32 13.30 -22.68
C ARG A 226 -0.25 12.30 -23.12
N VAL A 227 -0.71 11.16 -23.63
CA VAL A 227 0.10 10.22 -24.41
C VAL A 227 -0.41 10.20 -25.84
N GLY A 228 0.52 10.17 -26.79
CA GLY A 228 0.26 9.86 -28.18
C GLY A 228 1.37 8.97 -28.73
N TRP A 229 1.39 8.80 -30.05
CA TRP A 229 2.33 7.88 -30.70
C TRP A 229 2.87 8.47 -32.00
N ARG A 230 4.02 7.96 -32.45
CA ARG A 230 4.65 8.27 -33.73
C ARG A 230 5.49 7.07 -34.18
N GLY A 231 5.63 6.89 -35.50
CA GLY A 231 6.53 5.89 -36.08
C GLY A 231 5.80 4.83 -36.90
N GLU A 232 6.49 4.24 -37.87
CA GLU A 232 5.93 3.18 -38.73
C GLU A 232 5.96 1.81 -38.03
N GLY A 233 6.76 1.67 -36.98
CA GLY A 233 6.87 0.45 -36.16
C GLY A 233 5.80 0.34 -35.08
N GLU A 234 4.99 1.38 -34.85
CA GLU A 234 3.97 1.37 -33.79
C GLU A 234 2.85 0.37 -34.09
N LYS A 235 2.75 -0.66 -33.26
CA LYS A 235 1.76 -1.72 -33.37
C LYS A 235 0.46 -1.36 -32.67
N THR A 236 0.60 -0.66 -31.54
CA THR A 236 -0.50 -0.27 -30.67
C THR A 236 -0.50 1.24 -30.56
N ARG A 237 -1.37 1.87 -31.35
CA ARG A 237 -1.40 3.32 -31.51
C ARG A 237 -2.16 3.97 -30.36
N GLU A 238 -1.56 3.96 -29.20
CA GLU A 238 -2.13 4.45 -27.95
C GLU A 238 -2.28 5.97 -27.97
N THR A 239 -3.45 6.42 -27.52
CA THR A 239 -3.69 7.81 -27.15
C THR A 239 -4.37 7.84 -25.80
N LEU A 240 -3.84 8.60 -24.86
CA LEU A 240 -4.41 8.82 -23.53
C LEU A 240 -4.44 10.31 -23.23
N GLU A 241 -5.48 10.77 -22.57
CA GLU A 241 -5.58 12.14 -22.08
C GLU A 241 -5.92 12.14 -20.59
N LEU A 242 -5.31 13.04 -19.83
CA LEU A 242 -5.65 13.23 -18.42
C LEU A 242 -7.08 13.75 -18.32
N VAL A 243 -7.95 12.96 -17.73
CA VAL A 243 -9.35 13.34 -17.49
C VAL A 243 -9.56 13.88 -16.08
N LYS A 244 -8.74 13.44 -15.12
CA LYS A 244 -8.85 13.85 -13.73
C LYS A 244 -7.52 13.74 -13.00
N VAL A 245 -7.19 14.77 -12.23
CA VAL A 245 -6.18 14.72 -11.18
C VAL A 245 -6.85 15.11 -9.86
N GLU A 246 -6.68 14.30 -8.83
CA GLU A 246 -7.24 14.56 -7.50
C GLU A 246 -6.24 14.21 -6.41
N HIS A 247 -6.49 14.70 -5.20
CA HIS A 247 -5.67 14.41 -4.03
C HIS A 247 -6.49 13.63 -3.02
N LEU A 248 -6.11 12.37 -2.84
CA LEU A 248 -6.65 11.47 -1.84
C LEU A 248 -6.00 11.74 -0.48
N ALA A 249 -6.79 11.67 0.57
CA ALA A 249 -6.35 11.78 1.95
C ALA A 249 -7.20 10.89 2.85
N GLY A 250 -6.76 10.68 4.09
CA GLY A 250 -7.47 9.85 5.06
C GLY A 250 -7.72 8.44 4.53
N ALA A 251 -8.94 7.94 4.68
CA ALA A 251 -9.34 6.58 4.30
C ALA A 251 -9.07 6.25 2.83
N ALA A 252 -9.30 7.19 1.90
CA ALA A 252 -9.11 6.95 0.47
C ALA A 252 -7.63 6.74 0.10
N LEU A 253 -6.71 7.46 0.76
CA LEU A 253 -5.27 7.24 0.57
C LEU A 253 -4.84 5.93 1.24
N LYS A 254 -5.37 5.62 2.44
CA LYS A 254 -5.06 4.35 3.09
C LYS A 254 -5.51 3.17 2.22
N GLU A 255 -6.70 3.20 1.62
CA GLU A 255 -7.15 2.16 0.69
C GLU A 255 -6.17 1.93 -0.48
N VAL A 256 -5.64 3.01 -1.07
CA VAL A 256 -4.58 2.91 -2.08
C VAL A 256 -3.32 2.24 -1.54
N GLN A 257 -2.87 2.62 -0.34
CA GLN A 257 -1.69 2.04 0.30
C GLN A 257 -1.87 0.55 0.59
N ILE A 258 -3.07 0.19 1.08
CA ILE A 258 -3.50 -1.20 1.29
C ILE A 258 -3.35 -2.00 -0.01
N LYS A 259 -3.91 -1.49 -1.12
CA LYS A 259 -3.87 -2.19 -2.41
C LYS A 259 -2.45 -2.33 -2.96
N ALA A 260 -1.61 -1.34 -2.75
CA ALA A 260 -0.19 -1.45 -3.07
C ALA A 260 0.50 -2.57 -2.25
N LEU A 261 0.19 -2.70 -0.95
CA LEU A 261 0.75 -3.75 -0.08
C LEU A 261 0.19 -5.16 -0.37
N GLU A 262 -1.07 -5.25 -0.81
CA GLU A 262 -1.64 -6.51 -1.34
C GLU A 262 -0.85 -6.96 -2.58
N LEU A 263 -0.56 -6.04 -3.51
CA LEU A 263 0.24 -6.32 -4.70
C LEU A 263 1.69 -6.67 -4.35
N GLU A 264 2.28 -6.04 -3.33
CA GLU A 264 3.61 -6.42 -2.82
C GLU A 264 3.62 -7.85 -2.25
N SER A 265 2.56 -8.23 -1.54
CA SER A 265 2.44 -9.59 -0.99
C SER A 265 2.40 -10.64 -2.09
N LEU A 266 1.79 -10.32 -3.25
CA LEU A 266 1.86 -11.13 -4.46
C LEU A 266 3.28 -11.10 -5.08
N ALA A 267 3.95 -9.95 -5.08
CA ALA A 267 5.31 -9.81 -5.58
C ALA A 267 6.32 -10.75 -4.91
N TYR A 268 6.21 -10.91 -3.58
CA TYR A 268 7.02 -11.88 -2.84
C TYR A 268 6.73 -13.35 -3.20
N GLN A 269 5.52 -13.64 -3.70
CA GLN A 269 5.11 -15.00 -4.10
C GLN A 269 5.55 -15.31 -5.55
N GLU A 270 5.29 -14.39 -6.48
CA GLU A 270 5.47 -14.59 -7.92
C GLU A 270 6.88 -14.24 -8.43
N SER A 271 7.58 -13.31 -7.78
CA SER A 271 8.92 -12.84 -8.18
C SER A 271 9.99 -13.12 -7.12
N GLN A 272 10.14 -14.38 -6.73
CA GLN A 272 11.05 -14.78 -5.62
C GLN A 272 12.53 -14.47 -5.89
N ASP A 273 12.95 -14.49 -7.16
CA ASP A 273 14.35 -14.32 -7.58
C ASP A 273 14.70 -12.88 -7.99
N VAL A 274 13.72 -11.97 -8.01
CA VAL A 274 13.94 -10.53 -8.18
C VAL A 274 13.34 -9.75 -7.02
N TYR A 275 12.02 -9.67 -6.92
CA TYR A 275 11.35 -8.91 -5.85
C TYR A 275 11.58 -9.52 -4.46
N GLY A 276 11.57 -10.86 -4.36
CA GLY A 276 11.77 -11.59 -3.11
C GLY A 276 13.14 -11.38 -2.45
N LEU A 277 14.08 -10.77 -3.16
CA LEU A 277 15.41 -10.40 -2.65
C LEU A 277 15.45 -8.98 -2.08
N THR A 278 14.33 -8.26 -2.09
CA THR A 278 14.22 -6.88 -1.61
C THR A 278 13.62 -6.81 -0.21
N GLU A 279 13.98 -5.75 0.53
CA GLU A 279 13.31 -5.40 1.79
C GLU A 279 11.88 -4.93 1.53
N PRO A 280 10.93 -5.14 2.45
CA PRO A 280 9.53 -4.78 2.26
C PRO A 280 9.32 -3.27 2.14
N ILE A 281 8.19 -2.87 1.57
CA ILE A 281 7.74 -1.48 1.60
C ILE A 281 7.55 -1.04 3.06
N LEU A 282 7.99 0.18 3.33
CA LEU A 282 7.90 0.89 4.60
C LEU A 282 6.83 1.98 4.49
N GLU A 283 6.01 2.11 5.52
CA GLU A 283 5.19 3.31 5.69
C GLU A 283 6.07 4.52 6.05
N ALA A 284 5.67 5.72 5.63
CA ALA A 284 6.46 6.96 5.80
C ALA A 284 6.91 7.23 7.25
N ALA A 285 6.19 6.73 8.26
CA ALA A 285 6.57 6.83 9.67
C ALA A 285 7.86 6.08 10.05
N ALA A 286 8.29 5.10 9.24
CA ALA A 286 9.48 4.29 9.50
C ALA A 286 10.80 4.97 9.10
N LEU A 287 10.77 5.97 8.21
CA LEU A 287 11.97 6.62 7.67
C LEU A 287 12.61 7.65 8.60
N GLY A 288 11.89 8.11 9.63
CA GLY A 288 12.41 9.05 10.64
C GLY A 288 13.40 8.44 11.65
N ARG A 289 13.79 7.16 11.50
CA ARG A 289 14.61 6.42 12.49
C ARG A 289 15.95 5.91 11.98
N ILE A 290 16.41 6.31 10.80
CA ILE A 290 17.77 5.99 10.33
C ILE A 290 18.72 7.13 10.72
N GLU A 291 19.04 7.25 12.02
CA GLU A 291 20.27 7.92 12.46
C GLU A 291 21.21 6.90 13.12
N VAL A 292 22.48 6.99 12.73
CA VAL A 292 23.57 6.05 13.03
C VAL A 292 23.75 5.84 14.54
N ALA A 293 23.76 4.57 14.94
CA ALA A 293 23.82 4.10 16.32
C ALA A 293 25.03 4.58 17.14
N THR A 294 24.79 4.87 18.42
CA THR A 294 25.71 4.49 19.52
C THR A 294 24.93 4.00 20.75
N PRO A 295 25.44 3.00 21.50
CA PRO A 295 24.64 2.31 22.52
C PRO A 295 24.92 2.83 23.94
N LYS A 296 23.87 3.14 24.71
CA LYS A 296 23.81 2.78 26.14
C LYS A 296 22.44 3.02 26.81
N GLU A 297 22.00 1.95 27.48
CA GLU A 297 21.40 1.94 28.82
C GLU A 297 19.90 2.30 28.95
N THR A 298 19.10 1.23 28.93
CA THR A 298 17.89 0.97 29.74
C THR A 298 16.94 2.13 30.03
N ALA A 299 15.85 2.19 29.27
CA ALA A 299 14.58 2.76 29.68
C ALA A 299 13.42 2.00 28.99
N GLU A 300 12.26 2.01 29.63
CA GLU A 300 11.05 1.23 29.38
C GLU A 300 10.58 1.21 27.92
N VAL A 301 10.02 0.06 27.53
CA VAL A 301 9.49 -0.22 26.19
C VAL A 301 8.20 0.59 25.98
N PRO A 302 8.14 1.53 25.02
CA PRO A 302 6.86 2.00 24.51
C PRO A 302 6.38 1.00 23.46
N VAL A 303 5.23 0.36 23.73
CA VAL A 303 4.49 -0.37 22.71
C VAL A 303 3.88 0.69 21.80
N ALA A 304 4.49 0.90 20.64
CA ALA A 304 4.05 1.89 19.67
C ALA A 304 2.72 1.45 19.06
N SER A 305 1.65 2.22 19.30
CA SER A 305 0.47 2.21 18.45
C SER A 305 0.82 2.76 17.07
N LEU A 306 0.59 1.97 16.03
CA LEU A 306 0.77 2.35 14.62
C LEU A 306 -0.53 2.97 14.05
N PRO A 307 -0.44 3.75 12.96
CA PRO A 307 -1.39 4.80 12.66
C PRO A 307 -2.58 4.27 11.86
N GLY A 308 -3.65 3.96 12.57
CA GLY A 308 -4.98 4.23 12.03
C GLY A 308 -5.13 5.73 11.75
N SER A 309 -6.16 6.14 11.01
CA SER A 309 -6.58 7.55 11.11
C SER A 309 -6.79 7.85 12.60
N PRO A 310 -6.58 9.09 13.10
CA PRO A 310 -6.94 9.39 14.49
C PRO A 310 -8.42 9.06 14.78
N GLU A 311 -9.22 8.86 13.72
CA GLU A 311 -10.61 8.44 13.76
C GLU A 311 -10.83 6.92 13.96
N GLU A 312 -9.90 6.06 13.52
CA GLU A 312 -10.02 4.60 13.56
C GLU A 312 -8.75 3.94 14.08
N ILE A 313 -8.69 3.70 15.39
CA ILE A 313 -7.55 3.04 16.02
C ILE A 313 -7.79 1.53 15.97
N VAL A 314 -7.03 0.81 15.14
CA VAL A 314 -7.10 -0.66 15.04
C VAL A 314 -5.83 -1.27 15.61
N ILE A 315 -6.00 -2.25 16.51
CA ILE A 315 -4.91 -3.00 17.14
C ILE A 315 -5.04 -4.46 16.75
N TYR A 316 -3.96 -5.01 16.22
CA TYR A 316 -3.88 -6.39 15.77
C TYR A 316 -3.19 -7.25 16.81
N ALA A 317 -3.74 -8.42 17.08
CA ALA A 317 -3.10 -9.45 17.87
C ALA A 317 -1.69 -9.75 17.34
N SER A 318 -1.53 -9.80 16.02
CA SER A 318 -0.24 -10.08 15.37
C SER A 318 0.84 -9.02 15.57
N ASP A 319 0.49 -7.80 16.02
CA ASP A 319 1.42 -6.71 16.32
C ASP A 319 1.76 -6.59 17.80
N LEU A 320 1.00 -7.26 18.67
CA LEU A 320 1.27 -7.22 20.09
C LEU A 320 2.55 -8.02 20.41
N PRO A 321 3.46 -7.47 21.24
CA PRO A 321 4.61 -8.23 21.71
C PRO A 321 4.19 -9.25 22.75
N GLU A 322 4.96 -10.33 22.94
CA GLU A 322 4.66 -11.37 23.94
C GLU A 322 4.50 -10.82 25.36
N ASN A 323 5.24 -9.76 25.72
CA ASN A 323 5.14 -9.13 27.03
C ASN A 323 3.87 -8.29 27.23
N ALA A 324 3.05 -8.09 26.18
CA ALA A 324 1.71 -7.54 26.30
C ALA A 324 0.73 -8.58 26.88
N LEU A 325 1.06 -9.87 26.82
CA LEU A 325 0.19 -10.95 27.26
C LEU A 325 0.54 -11.38 28.69
N PHE A 326 -0.49 -11.60 29.49
CA PHE A 326 -0.42 -12.27 30.78
C PHE A 326 -1.31 -13.50 30.70
N GLU A 327 -0.71 -14.69 30.68
CA GLU A 327 -1.38 -16.01 30.61
C GLU A 327 -2.23 -16.29 29.36
N LEU A 328 -2.43 -15.29 28.48
CA LEU A 328 -2.89 -15.50 27.10
C LEU A 328 -1.72 -15.93 26.21
N GLU A 329 -2.03 -16.63 25.13
CA GLU A 329 -1.05 -17.12 24.17
C GLU A 329 -1.39 -16.67 22.74
N PHE A 330 -0.38 -16.63 21.87
CA PHE A 330 -0.59 -16.51 20.44
C PHE A 330 -0.91 -17.87 19.81
N TRP A 331 -1.87 -17.87 18.90
CA TRP A 331 -2.29 -19.06 18.16
C TRP A 331 -2.26 -18.77 16.67
N ASP A 332 -1.63 -19.65 15.90
CA ASP A 332 -1.68 -19.59 14.45
C ASP A 332 -3.13 -19.77 13.98
N ASP A 333 -3.59 -18.84 13.14
CA ASP A 333 -4.93 -18.85 12.57
C ASP A 333 -4.91 -18.11 11.23
N GLU A 334 -5.03 -18.86 10.14
CA GLU A 334 -4.94 -18.32 8.77
C GLU A 334 -6.07 -17.33 8.44
N ALA A 335 -7.19 -17.39 9.16
CA ALA A 335 -8.31 -16.47 8.99
C ALA A 335 -8.08 -15.13 9.71
N SER A 336 -7.12 -15.06 10.65
CA SER A 336 -6.78 -13.87 11.41
C SER A 336 -5.83 -12.97 10.62
N PRO A 337 -6.04 -11.65 10.58
CA PRO A 337 -5.08 -10.72 9.99
C PRO A 337 -3.69 -10.82 10.63
N GLY A 338 -2.68 -11.09 9.81
CA GLY A 338 -1.31 -11.38 10.27
C GLY A 338 -1.11 -12.80 10.81
N GLY A 339 -2.02 -13.72 10.48
CA GLY A 339 -1.87 -15.17 10.63
C GLY A 339 -1.96 -15.68 12.06
N ARG A 340 -2.33 -14.85 13.03
CA ARG A 340 -2.47 -15.26 14.42
C ARG A 340 -3.55 -14.49 15.18
N LEU A 341 -4.10 -15.15 16.19
CA LEU A 341 -4.97 -14.55 17.20
C LEU A 341 -4.35 -14.68 18.59
N ILE A 342 -4.86 -13.93 19.55
CA ILE A 342 -4.59 -14.11 20.99
C ILE A 342 -5.76 -14.87 21.59
N GLY A 343 -5.47 -15.88 22.41
CA GLY A 343 -6.52 -16.67 23.05
C GLY A 343 -6.02 -17.55 24.18
N LEU A 344 -6.95 -18.32 24.75
CA LEU A 344 -6.71 -19.25 25.85
C LEU A 344 -7.28 -20.63 25.50
N VAL A 345 -6.61 -21.70 25.95
CA VAL A 345 -7.15 -23.07 25.88
C VAL A 345 -8.48 -23.14 26.63
N ASN A 346 -9.45 -23.91 26.13
CA ASN A 346 -10.70 -24.17 26.84
C ASN A 346 -10.62 -25.46 27.67
N ASN A 347 -10.60 -25.36 29.00
CA ASN A 347 -10.74 -26.50 29.92
C ASN A 347 -12.15 -26.55 30.56
N GLY A 348 -12.94 -25.51 30.35
CA GLY A 348 -14.34 -25.41 30.69
C GLY A 348 -14.65 -24.57 31.93
N ASP A 349 -13.70 -23.73 32.37
CA ASP A 349 -13.87 -22.84 33.51
C ASP A 349 -14.32 -21.42 33.09
N GLU A 350 -15.02 -20.74 33.99
CA GLU A 350 -15.31 -19.30 33.89
C GLU A 350 -14.18 -18.51 34.58
N LEU A 351 -13.83 -17.34 34.05
CA LEU A 351 -12.82 -16.46 34.64
C LEU A 351 -13.50 -15.31 35.39
N ASP A 352 -12.83 -14.77 36.39
CA ASP A 352 -13.36 -13.69 37.19
C ASP A 352 -13.26 -12.35 36.42
N PRO A 353 -14.28 -11.48 36.52
CA PRO A 353 -14.19 -10.13 35.98
C PRO A 353 -13.13 -9.29 36.71
N PRO A 354 -12.68 -8.16 36.14
CA PRO A 354 -11.86 -7.20 36.87
C PRO A 354 -12.52 -6.78 38.20
N PRO A 355 -11.74 -6.46 39.26
CA PRO A 355 -10.31 -6.13 39.26
C PRO A 355 -9.35 -7.33 39.34
N GLU A 356 -9.86 -8.56 39.41
CA GLU A 356 -9.07 -9.79 39.42
C GLU A 356 -8.14 -9.82 38.20
N ASN A 357 -6.90 -10.29 38.40
CA ASN A 357 -5.88 -10.31 37.35
C ASN A 357 -5.84 -11.68 36.67
N ASP A 358 -6.91 -12.00 35.95
CA ASP A 358 -7.03 -13.17 35.09
C ASP A 358 -6.34 -12.98 33.74
N PRO A 359 -6.22 -14.02 32.89
CA PRO A 359 -5.55 -13.93 31.60
C PRO A 359 -5.97 -12.70 30.78
N ASN A 360 -5.00 -11.86 30.43
CA ASN A 360 -5.27 -10.56 29.80
C ASN A 360 -4.17 -10.14 28.82
N ALA A 361 -4.53 -9.24 27.90
CA ALA A 361 -3.62 -8.50 27.06
C ALA A 361 -3.66 -7.01 27.42
N THR A 362 -2.50 -6.37 27.51
CA THR A 362 -2.37 -4.95 27.84
C THR A 362 -1.47 -4.25 26.82
N PHE A 363 -1.94 -3.14 26.25
CA PHE A 363 -1.21 -2.39 25.21
C PHE A 363 -1.56 -0.90 25.23
N SER A 364 -0.70 -0.07 24.64
CA SER A 364 -0.88 1.37 24.56
C SER A 364 -1.50 1.79 23.22
N VAL A 365 -2.34 2.82 23.25
CA VAL A 365 -2.94 3.46 22.07
C VAL A 365 -2.91 4.98 22.20
N GLN A 366 -2.74 5.69 21.09
CA GLN A 366 -2.86 7.16 21.05
C GLN A 366 -4.32 7.56 20.78
N VAL A 367 -4.88 8.43 21.61
CA VAL A 367 -6.26 8.91 21.52
C VAL A 367 -6.33 10.43 21.43
N LEU A 368 -7.43 10.95 20.92
CA LEU A 368 -7.79 12.36 20.98
C LEU A 368 -8.71 12.61 22.17
N GLY A 369 -8.49 13.74 22.85
CA GLY A 369 -9.30 14.17 23.98
C GLY A 369 -10.58 14.85 23.53
N GLY A 370 -11.68 14.58 24.24
CA GLY A 370 -12.98 15.20 24.00
C GLY A 370 -13.78 14.63 22.82
N GLU A 371 -13.29 13.55 22.21
CA GLU A 371 -13.98 12.80 21.16
C GLU A 371 -14.64 11.53 21.72
N SER A 372 -15.78 11.15 21.17
CA SER A 372 -16.50 9.94 21.55
C SER A 372 -16.06 8.75 20.68
N TYR A 373 -15.64 7.67 21.33
CA TYR A 373 -15.20 6.44 20.71
C TYR A 373 -16.19 5.29 20.95
N ARG A 374 -16.38 4.46 19.93
CA ARG A 374 -16.96 3.11 20.03
C ARG A 374 -15.84 2.08 20.01
N CYS A 375 -15.96 1.11 20.89
CA CYS A 375 -15.01 0.00 20.99
C CYS A 375 -15.59 -1.28 20.36
N TRP A 376 -14.78 -1.96 19.56
CA TRP A 376 -15.12 -3.27 18.96
C TRP A 376 -14.00 -4.28 19.15
N ILE A 377 -14.35 -5.55 19.26
CA ILE A 377 -13.42 -6.69 19.25
C ILE A 377 -13.85 -7.64 18.14
N HIS A 378 -12.92 -8.03 17.27
CA HIS A 378 -13.14 -9.15 16.37
C HIS A 378 -12.82 -10.43 17.15
N MET A 379 -13.89 -11.08 17.60
CA MET A 379 -13.83 -12.17 18.57
C MET A 379 -14.02 -13.50 17.86
N LYS A 380 -13.17 -14.47 18.21
CA LYS A 380 -13.39 -15.89 17.92
C LYS A 380 -14.07 -16.54 19.10
N VAL A 381 -15.31 -16.95 18.91
CA VAL A 381 -16.04 -17.77 19.88
C VAL A 381 -15.62 -19.23 19.71
N GLY A 382 -14.97 -19.78 20.73
CA GLY A 382 -14.55 -21.18 20.78
C GLY A 382 -15.68 -22.16 21.09
N GLU A 383 -15.37 -23.45 21.14
CA GLU A 383 -16.32 -24.48 21.57
C GLU A 383 -16.74 -24.26 23.03
N GLN A 384 -18.03 -24.39 23.33
CA GLN A 384 -18.52 -24.33 24.70
C GLN A 384 -18.13 -25.60 25.46
N LEU A 385 -17.55 -25.44 26.64
CA LEU A 385 -17.10 -26.56 27.46
C LEU A 385 -17.35 -26.24 28.93
N GLY A 386 -17.91 -27.19 29.69
CA GLY A 386 -18.17 -26.98 31.11
C GLY A 386 -19.06 -25.76 31.39
N LYS A 387 -18.52 -24.78 32.11
CA LYS A 387 -19.12 -23.47 32.35
C LYS A 387 -18.74 -22.43 31.29
N SER A 388 -17.63 -22.63 30.59
CA SER A 388 -17.15 -21.69 29.59
C SER A 388 -18.07 -21.67 28.36
N THR A 389 -18.57 -20.48 28.04
CA THR A 389 -19.21 -20.19 26.75
C THR A 389 -18.26 -19.61 25.72
N ALA A 390 -16.97 -19.45 26.06
CA ALA A 390 -15.89 -19.02 25.15
C ALA A 390 -16.16 -17.71 24.39
N ASN A 391 -16.91 -16.77 24.97
CA ASN A 391 -17.43 -15.61 24.25
C ASN A 391 -17.49 -14.32 25.08
N VAL A 392 -16.63 -14.18 26.09
CA VAL A 392 -16.61 -12.99 26.97
C VAL A 392 -15.21 -12.43 27.07
N ILE A 393 -15.07 -11.14 26.78
CA ILE A 393 -13.88 -10.34 27.07
C ILE A 393 -14.30 -9.07 27.83
N TYR A 394 -13.62 -8.76 28.91
CA TYR A 394 -13.78 -7.52 29.67
C TYR A 394 -12.74 -6.49 29.21
N VAL A 395 -13.16 -5.23 29.08
CA VAL A 395 -12.35 -4.14 28.53
C VAL A 395 -12.24 -3.01 29.54
N ALA A 396 -11.01 -2.56 29.79
CA ALA A 396 -10.72 -1.43 30.68
C ALA A 396 -9.60 -0.54 30.10
N PHE A 397 -9.55 0.71 30.56
CA PHE A 397 -8.66 1.77 30.09
C PHE A 397 -7.95 2.47 31.25
N SER A 398 -6.82 3.11 30.99
CA SER A 398 -6.08 3.87 32.01
C SER A 398 -6.76 5.19 32.40
N ASP A 399 -7.42 5.87 31.46
CA ASP A 399 -7.99 7.21 31.67
C ASP A 399 -9.26 7.48 30.82
N ALA A 400 -10.28 6.63 30.95
CA ALA A 400 -11.55 6.77 30.22
C ALA A 400 -12.62 7.53 31.02
N LEU A 401 -13.47 8.23 30.29
CA LEU A 401 -14.72 8.85 30.74
C LEU A 401 -15.91 8.12 30.10
N ASN A 402 -17.03 8.05 30.82
CA ASN A 402 -18.32 7.65 30.25
C ASN A 402 -19.03 8.84 29.58
N GLU A 403 -20.17 8.59 28.95
CA GLU A 403 -21.01 9.63 28.30
C GLU A 403 -21.47 10.77 29.23
N ALA A 404 -21.40 10.58 30.56
CA ALA A 404 -21.68 11.63 31.54
C ALA A 404 -20.45 12.48 31.89
N GLY A 405 -19.30 12.24 31.24
CA GLY A 405 -18.01 12.88 31.51
C GLY A 405 -17.38 12.45 32.83
N GLN A 406 -17.77 11.29 33.39
CA GLN A 406 -17.26 10.77 34.65
C GLN A 406 -16.21 9.68 34.39
N THR A 407 -15.14 9.66 35.17
CA THR A 407 -14.13 8.59 35.11
C THR A 407 -14.77 7.22 35.27
N ALA A 408 -14.52 6.33 34.32
CA ALA A 408 -15.09 5.00 34.25
C ALA A 408 -14.12 4.01 33.60
N TYR A 409 -14.47 2.72 33.65
CA TYR A 409 -13.78 1.63 32.94
C TYR A 409 -12.30 1.48 33.31
N LYS A 410 -11.95 1.80 34.56
CA LYS A 410 -10.56 1.94 34.97
C LYS A 410 -9.89 0.58 35.16
N ILE A 411 -8.69 0.42 34.61
CA ILE A 411 -7.84 -0.76 34.82
C ILE A 411 -7.68 -1.05 36.32
N GLN A 412 -7.75 -2.35 36.69
CA GLN A 412 -7.67 -2.84 38.07
C GLN A 412 -8.78 -2.31 38.99
N THR A 413 -9.97 -2.04 38.44
CA THR A 413 -11.19 -1.74 39.20
C THR A 413 -12.32 -2.68 38.75
N ASP A 414 -13.45 -2.63 39.45
CA ASP A 414 -14.70 -3.29 39.09
C ASP A 414 -15.50 -2.53 38.02
N SER A 415 -14.91 -1.47 37.43
CA SER A 415 -15.49 -0.71 36.34
C SER A 415 -14.85 -1.13 35.03
N TYR A 416 -15.65 -1.72 34.13
CA TYR A 416 -15.21 -2.24 32.83
C TYR A 416 -16.39 -2.31 31.85
N LEU A 417 -16.08 -2.44 30.56
CA LEU A 417 -17.04 -2.80 29.52
C LEU A 417 -16.98 -4.30 29.23
N THR A 418 -18.05 -4.85 28.67
CA THR A 418 -18.13 -6.27 28.31
C THR A 418 -18.35 -6.42 26.81
N ALA A 419 -17.40 -7.07 26.14
CA ALA A 419 -17.62 -7.62 24.81
C ALA A 419 -18.21 -9.03 24.95
N GLN A 420 -19.51 -9.15 24.71
CA GLN A 420 -20.25 -10.41 24.79
C GLN A 420 -20.55 -10.96 23.39
N GLY A 421 -19.78 -11.98 22.98
CA GLY A 421 -19.96 -12.66 21.70
C GLY A 421 -21.20 -13.55 21.65
N SER A 422 -21.48 -14.06 20.46
CA SER A 422 -22.61 -14.97 20.23
C SER A 422 -22.42 -16.32 20.96
N GLN A 423 -23.49 -17.11 21.08
CA GLN A 423 -23.39 -18.50 21.58
C GLN A 423 -22.94 -19.49 20.49
N GLN A 424 -22.86 -19.03 19.23
CA GLN A 424 -22.39 -19.83 18.10
C GLN A 424 -20.87 -19.67 17.95
N GLN A 425 -20.20 -20.77 17.66
CA GLN A 425 -18.76 -20.76 17.38
C GLN A 425 -18.45 -19.98 16.10
N GLY A 426 -17.28 -19.36 16.06
CA GLY A 426 -16.77 -18.66 14.89
C GLY A 426 -16.45 -17.19 15.15
N TRP A 427 -16.16 -16.49 14.07
CA TRP A 427 -15.75 -15.09 14.08
C TRP A 427 -16.94 -14.15 14.06
N SER A 428 -16.90 -13.12 14.89
CA SER A 428 -17.87 -12.03 14.87
C SER A 428 -17.27 -10.77 15.47
N TRP A 429 -17.67 -9.61 14.94
CA TRP A 429 -17.46 -8.34 15.62
C TRP A 429 -18.41 -8.18 16.80
N VAL A 430 -17.87 -7.78 17.94
CA VAL A 430 -18.58 -7.63 19.21
C VAL A 430 -18.28 -6.26 19.78
N GLY A 431 -19.32 -5.51 20.16
CA GLY A 431 -19.18 -4.19 20.78
C GLY A 431 -18.77 -4.30 22.24
N CYS A 432 -17.93 -3.38 22.71
CA CYS A 432 -17.61 -3.25 24.12
C CYS A 432 -18.74 -2.45 24.78
N ASP A 433 -19.68 -3.16 25.39
CA ASP A 433 -20.96 -2.63 25.81
C ASP A 433 -21.05 -2.54 27.34
N LEU A 434 -21.86 -1.60 27.85
CA LEU A 434 -22.17 -1.47 29.26
C LEU A 434 -23.49 -2.20 29.55
N GLU A 435 -23.44 -3.28 30.34
CA GLU A 435 -24.61 -4.11 30.66
C GLU A 435 -25.39 -4.58 29.41
N GLY A 436 -24.69 -4.80 28.29
CA GLY A 436 -25.28 -5.23 27.01
C GLY A 436 -25.95 -4.10 26.20
N ALA A 437 -25.75 -2.85 26.60
CA ALA A 437 -26.12 -1.68 25.81
C ALA A 437 -24.86 -1.03 25.20
N PRO A 438 -24.96 -0.51 23.95
CA PRO A 438 -23.93 0.34 23.36
C PRO A 438 -23.41 1.38 24.34
N ALA A 439 -22.08 1.47 24.47
CA ALA A 439 -21.43 2.48 25.29
C ALA A 439 -20.44 3.27 24.44
N LEU A 440 -20.44 4.60 24.63
CA LEU A 440 -19.37 5.46 24.14
C LEU A 440 -18.34 5.73 25.25
N ILE A 441 -17.10 5.90 24.82
CA ILE A 441 -15.94 6.15 25.66
C ILE A 441 -15.35 7.50 25.23
N GLU A 442 -15.00 8.35 26.18
CA GLU A 442 -14.27 9.60 25.91
C GLU A 442 -12.95 9.61 26.69
N PHE A 443 -12.00 10.42 26.23
CA PHE A 443 -10.73 10.65 26.92
C PHE A 443 -10.58 12.14 27.26
N PRO A 444 -10.02 12.49 28.43
CA PRO A 444 -9.99 13.89 28.88
C PRO A 444 -9.00 14.78 28.13
N ALA A 445 -7.99 14.19 27.48
CA ALA A 445 -6.94 14.89 26.74
C ALA A 445 -6.32 13.98 25.68
N ASP A 446 -5.68 14.60 24.68
CA ASP A 446 -4.87 13.89 23.69
C ASP A 446 -3.71 13.18 24.38
N GLY A 447 -3.39 11.97 23.91
CA GLY A 447 -2.17 11.27 24.32
C GLY A 447 -2.30 9.77 24.37
N GLU A 448 -1.30 9.14 24.97
CA GLU A 448 -1.23 7.70 25.11
C GLU A 448 -2.08 7.23 26.29
N ILE A 449 -2.94 6.24 26.05
CA ILE A 449 -3.67 5.51 27.08
C ILE A 449 -3.36 4.02 26.98
N THR A 450 -3.51 3.32 28.10
CA THR A 450 -3.40 1.85 28.15
C THR A 450 -4.78 1.23 28.03
N VAL A 451 -4.91 0.25 27.14
CA VAL A 451 -6.07 -0.66 27.02
C VAL A 451 -5.71 -1.99 27.67
N ARG A 452 -6.68 -2.59 28.36
CA ARG A 452 -6.59 -3.93 28.93
C ARG A 452 -7.79 -4.76 28.50
N LEU A 453 -7.51 -5.89 27.86
CA LEU A 453 -8.49 -6.90 27.45
C LEU A 453 -8.30 -8.15 28.31
N GLN A 454 -9.26 -8.46 29.18
CA GLN A 454 -9.22 -9.62 30.07
C GLN A 454 -10.22 -10.68 29.61
N ALA A 455 -9.79 -11.93 29.48
CA ALA A 455 -10.70 -13.01 29.15
C ALA A 455 -11.69 -13.23 30.31
N GLY A 456 -12.98 -13.31 30.00
CA GLY A 456 -14.02 -13.67 30.98
C GLY A 456 -14.42 -15.14 30.94
N MET A 457 -14.01 -15.85 29.89
CA MET A 457 -14.28 -17.27 29.69
C MET A 457 -13.07 -17.91 28.99
N GLU A 458 -12.71 -19.13 29.37
CA GLU A 458 -11.69 -19.88 28.63
C GLU A 458 -12.12 -20.20 27.19
N GLY A 459 -11.20 -20.37 26.25
CA GLY A 459 -11.55 -20.66 24.85
C GLY A 459 -11.96 -19.47 23.99
N VAL A 460 -12.10 -18.28 24.58
CA VAL A 460 -12.28 -17.04 23.81
C VAL A 460 -10.95 -16.64 23.17
N GLY A 461 -11.04 -16.10 21.94
CA GLY A 461 -9.91 -15.49 21.27
C GLY A 461 -10.30 -14.20 20.57
N PHE A 462 -9.30 -13.41 20.18
CA PHE A 462 -9.48 -12.22 19.36
C PHE A 462 -8.24 -11.97 18.52
N ASP A 463 -8.42 -11.44 17.32
CA ASP A 463 -7.35 -11.03 16.41
C ASP A 463 -7.27 -9.50 16.29
N GLN A 464 -8.33 -8.77 16.62
CA GLN A 464 -8.39 -7.31 16.48
C GLN A 464 -9.19 -6.62 17.58
N PHE A 465 -8.74 -5.41 17.92
CA PHE A 465 -9.43 -4.45 18.78
C PHE A 465 -9.53 -3.10 18.07
N ILE A 466 -10.67 -2.42 18.15
CA ILE A 466 -10.90 -1.12 17.53
C ILE A 466 -11.35 -0.11 18.59
N LEU A 467 -10.80 1.11 18.54
CA LEU A 467 -11.42 2.33 19.05
C LEU A 467 -11.72 3.26 17.88
N SER A 468 -13.01 3.49 17.62
CA SER A 468 -13.51 4.20 16.45
C SER A 468 -14.29 5.44 16.85
N MET A 469 -13.98 6.59 16.27
CA MET A 469 -14.80 7.81 16.32
C MET A 469 -15.38 8.18 14.95
N GLY A 470 -15.16 7.36 13.92
CA GLY A 470 -15.56 7.63 12.53
C GLY A 470 -16.50 6.57 11.95
N GLU A 471 -15.98 5.81 10.98
CA GLU A 471 -16.68 4.80 10.20
C GLU A 471 -17.37 3.75 11.07
N TYR A 472 -16.69 3.29 12.13
CA TYR A 472 -17.20 2.23 13.01
C TYR A 472 -17.85 2.76 14.29
N LEU A 473 -18.13 4.06 14.39
CA LEU A 473 -18.76 4.64 15.57
C LEU A 473 -20.15 4.01 15.85
N GLU A 474 -20.93 3.82 14.79
CA GLU A 474 -22.33 3.36 14.88
C GLU A 474 -22.52 1.88 14.54
N SER A 475 -21.58 1.26 13.81
CA SER A 475 -21.71 -0.11 13.33
C SER A 475 -20.35 -0.78 13.21
N PRO A 476 -20.24 -2.08 13.50
CA PRO A 476 -18.97 -2.78 13.37
C PRO A 476 -18.59 -2.96 11.90
N PRO A 477 -17.32 -3.29 11.62
CA PRO A 477 -16.92 -3.75 10.29
C PRO A 477 -17.69 -5.00 9.84
N VAL A 478 -17.77 -5.23 8.53
CA VAL A 478 -18.50 -6.38 7.95
C VAL A 478 -17.66 -7.68 7.99
N GLY A 479 -16.35 -7.57 8.15
CA GLY A 479 -15.39 -8.68 8.30
C GLY A 479 -14.11 -8.20 8.97
N ALA A 480 -13.14 -9.10 9.18
CA ALA A 480 -11.85 -8.73 9.75
C ALA A 480 -11.19 -7.61 8.92
N ILE A 481 -10.62 -6.59 9.57
CA ILE A 481 -9.89 -5.54 8.88
C ILE A 481 -8.52 -6.11 8.55
N VAL A 482 -8.32 -6.65 7.36
CA VAL A 482 -7.10 -7.39 7.01
C VAL A 482 -5.83 -6.52 6.89
N VAL A 483 -5.92 -5.21 7.11
CA VAL A 483 -4.84 -4.27 6.79
C VAL A 483 -4.50 -3.30 7.90
N LYS A 484 -3.23 -3.39 8.35
CA LYS A 484 -2.67 -2.79 9.57
C LYS A 484 -2.47 -1.28 9.52
#